data_AF-A0AAD5C0V8-F1
#
_entry.id   AF-A0AAD5C0V8-F1
#
_cell.length_a   1.000
_cell.length_b   1.000
_cell.length_c   1.000
_cell.angle_alpha   90.00
_cell.angle_beta   90.00
_cell.angle_gamma   90.00
#
_symmetry.space_group_name_H-M   'P 1'
#
loop_
_entity.id
_entity.type
_entity.pdbx_description
1 polymer ?
#
loop_
_entity_poly.entity_id
_entity_poly.type
_entity_poly.pdbx_seq_one_letter_code
_entity_poly.pdbx_strand_id
1 'polypeptide(L)'
;MDEEMIALRNVMPVELAIKREMEYRAKIEVLKNQRLINLNPLVPSQVHPASHATLKRKEPCSSGTSLERRSIGLVCKICQMTFNSVNQLKQHSNTIKHKGNVVQLKKRGQNVSTPFLCELCNSSCSSAAIMDDHLRGTKHVTLLQEFAANLYA
;
A
#
# COMPACT_ATOMS: atom_id res chain seq x y z
N MET A 1 34.08 53.02 3.92
CA MET A 1 32.76 53.51 4.36
C MET A 1 31.75 52.83 3.45
N ASP A 2 31.68 51.50 3.49
CA ASP A 2 31.05 50.70 2.41
C ASP A 2 30.17 49.58 2.96
N GLU A 3 29.76 49.69 4.23
CA GLU A 3 28.96 48.68 4.94
C GLU A 3 27.56 49.21 5.33
N GLU A 4 27.07 50.27 4.67
CA GLU A 4 25.80 50.91 5.05
C GLU A 4 24.89 51.29 3.87
N MET A 5 25.03 50.60 2.74
CA MET A 5 24.19 50.83 1.54
C MET A 5 23.29 49.62 1.17
N ILE A 6 22.89 48.80 2.15
CA ILE A 6 21.93 47.69 1.94
C ILE A 6 20.69 47.83 2.85
N ALA A 7 20.43 49.02 3.40
CA ALA A 7 19.23 49.30 4.20
C ALA A 7 18.08 49.90 3.38
N LEU A 8 17.92 49.51 2.12
CA LEU A 8 16.84 49.98 1.26
C LEU A 8 15.96 48.84 0.77
N ARG A 9 14.71 48.89 1.27
CA ARG A 9 13.49 48.26 0.75
C ARG A 9 13.31 46.81 1.19
N ASN A 10 12.04 46.44 1.36
CA ASN A 10 11.52 45.12 1.71
C ASN A 10 11.81 44.03 0.64
N VAL A 11 12.99 44.09 0.02
CA VAL A 11 13.50 43.17 -0.98
C VAL A 11 14.33 42.15 -0.22
N MET A 12 13.92 40.89 -0.29
CA MET A 12 14.64 39.80 0.35
C MET A 12 16.03 39.68 -0.29
N PRO A 13 17.12 39.76 0.50
CA PRO A 13 18.46 39.58 -0.04
C PRO A 13 18.57 38.25 -0.79
N VAL A 14 19.27 38.27 -1.93
CA VAL A 14 19.37 37.12 -2.84
C VAL A 14 20.01 35.93 -2.13
N GLU A 15 20.98 36.17 -1.27
CA GLU A 15 21.66 35.17 -0.46
C GLU A 15 20.68 34.47 0.50
N LEU A 16 19.75 35.24 1.10
CA LEU A 16 18.73 34.69 2.00
C LEU A 16 17.68 33.87 1.23
N ALA A 17 17.30 34.31 0.04
CA ALA A 17 16.40 33.56 -0.83
C ALA A 17 17.03 32.23 -1.27
N ILE A 18 18.29 32.25 -1.69
CA ILE A 18 19.06 31.04 -2.06
C ILE A 18 19.19 30.10 -0.86
N LYS A 19 19.50 30.63 0.33
CA LYS A 19 19.61 29.83 1.55
C LYS A 19 18.30 29.11 1.87
N ARG A 20 17.16 29.81 1.82
CA ARG A 20 15.83 29.22 2.06
C ARG A 20 15.47 28.16 1.02
N GLU A 21 15.78 28.38 -0.24
CA GLU A 21 15.56 27.42 -1.33
C GLU A 21 16.42 26.15 -1.13
N MET A 22 17.69 26.29 -0.74
CA MET A 22 18.56 25.15 -0.43
C MET A 22 18.06 24.36 0.78
N GLU A 23 17.65 25.04 1.85
CA GLU A 23 17.07 24.40 3.04
C GLU A 23 15.75 23.68 2.72
N TYR A 24 14.91 24.28 1.87
CA TYR A 24 13.67 23.65 1.40
C TYR A 24 13.96 22.39 0.59
N ARG A 25 14.90 22.44 -0.36
CA ARG A 25 15.35 21.28 -1.13
C ARG A 25 15.89 20.17 -0.25
N ALA A 26 16.70 20.50 0.75
CA ALA A 26 17.22 19.53 1.71
C ALA A 26 16.10 18.86 2.53
N LYS A 27 15.10 19.62 3.01
CA LYS A 27 13.94 19.06 3.73
C LYS A 27 13.09 18.16 2.83
N ILE A 28 12.87 18.55 1.58
CA ILE A 28 12.16 17.71 0.61
C ILE A 28 12.92 16.43 0.32
N GLU A 29 14.26 16.50 0.23
CA GLU A 29 15.10 15.33 0.03
C GLU A 29 15.07 14.40 1.25
N VAL A 30 15.07 14.94 2.48
CA VAL A 30 14.86 14.16 3.70
C VAL A 30 13.48 13.47 3.70
N LEU A 31 12.41 14.15 3.28
CA LEU A 31 11.08 13.54 3.18
C LEU A 31 11.01 12.45 2.10
N LYS A 32 11.67 12.66 0.96
CA LYS A 32 11.80 11.64 -0.09
C LYS A 32 12.64 10.45 0.39
N ASN A 33 13.76 10.70 1.06
CA ASN A 33 14.58 9.66 1.66
C ASN A 33 13.84 8.95 2.78
N GLN A 34 13.06 9.62 3.62
CA GLN A 34 12.23 8.97 4.63
C GLN A 34 11.16 8.07 4.00
N ARG A 35 10.66 8.44 2.81
CA ARG A 35 9.79 7.62 1.98
C ARG A 35 10.53 6.48 1.27
N LEU A 36 11.85 6.53 1.12
CA LEU A 36 12.68 5.42 0.61
C LEU A 36 13.18 4.51 1.75
N ILE A 37 13.45 5.06 2.94
CA ILE A 37 13.85 4.32 4.16
C ILE A 37 12.68 3.47 4.65
N ASN A 38 11.43 3.96 4.55
CA ASN A 38 10.24 3.14 4.85
C ASN A 38 9.99 2.02 3.83
N LEU A 39 10.71 2.01 2.70
CA LEU A 39 10.61 1.03 1.62
C LEU A 39 11.80 0.04 1.64
N ASN A 40 12.80 0.27 2.50
CA ASN A 40 13.96 -0.60 2.66
C ASN A 40 14.11 -1.09 4.11
N PRO A 41 13.77 -2.35 4.37
CA PRO A 41 14.63 -3.21 5.16
C PRO A 41 15.20 -4.29 4.23
N LEU A 42 16.38 -4.03 3.68
CA LEU A 42 17.58 -4.88 3.71
C LEU A 42 18.57 -4.36 2.65
N VAL A 43 19.75 -3.91 3.12
CA VAL A 43 20.91 -3.72 2.25
C VAL A 43 21.64 -5.06 2.09
N PRO A 44 22.16 -5.40 0.89
CA PRO A 44 22.96 -6.60 0.62
C PRO A 44 24.48 -6.38 0.79
N SER A 45 25.22 -7.39 1.26
CA SER A 45 26.57 -7.71 0.74
C SER A 45 27.10 -9.04 1.30
N GLN A 46 27.24 -10.06 0.45
CA GLN A 46 28.43 -10.91 0.34
C GLN A 46 28.46 -11.51 -1.09
N VAL A 47 29.64 -11.46 -1.69
CA VAL A 47 29.98 -11.65 -3.11
C VAL A 47 30.21 -13.14 -3.43
N HIS A 48 30.01 -13.57 -4.68
CA HIS A 48 30.86 -14.45 -5.53
C HIS A 48 30.09 -15.03 -6.76
N PRO A 49 30.77 -15.46 -7.86
CA PRO A 49 30.43 -15.03 -9.22
C PRO A 49 30.06 -16.15 -10.22
N ALA A 50 29.77 -15.73 -11.47
CA ALA A 50 29.64 -16.50 -12.72
C ALA A 50 28.33 -17.28 -12.89
N SER A 51 27.67 -17.38 -14.06
CA SER A 51 27.81 -16.78 -15.39
C SER A 51 26.60 -17.25 -16.23
N HIS A 52 26.31 -16.54 -17.34
CA HIS A 52 25.47 -16.95 -18.48
C HIS A 52 24.00 -17.35 -18.25
N ALA A 53 23.06 -16.52 -18.73
CA ALA A 53 22.24 -16.83 -19.91
C ALA A 53 20.99 -15.92 -19.97
N THR A 54 20.86 -15.25 -21.11
CA THR A 54 19.66 -14.56 -21.58
C THR A 54 18.49 -15.53 -21.72
N LEU A 55 17.46 -15.44 -20.87
CA LEU A 55 16.11 -15.93 -21.21
C LEU A 55 15.04 -15.06 -20.55
N LYS A 56 14.28 -14.36 -21.40
CA LYS A 56 12.98 -13.75 -21.10
C LYS A 56 12.01 -14.82 -20.56
N ARG A 57 11.61 -14.77 -19.28
CA ARG A 57 10.30 -15.33 -18.87
C ARG A 57 9.76 -14.83 -17.51
N LYS A 58 8.48 -14.41 -17.58
CA LYS A 58 7.34 -14.43 -16.63
C LYS A 58 7.56 -14.20 -15.13
N GLU A 59 6.72 -13.33 -14.56
CA GLU A 59 5.90 -13.64 -13.38
C GLU A 59 4.48 -13.04 -13.59
N PRO A 60 3.42 -13.86 -13.73
CA PRO A 60 2.04 -13.41 -13.86
C PRO A 60 1.45 -13.06 -12.49
N CYS A 61 1.01 -11.82 -12.31
CA CYS A 61 0.07 -11.45 -11.25
C CYS A 61 -1.18 -12.31 -11.43
N SER A 62 -1.48 -13.16 -10.44
CA SER A 62 -2.52 -14.20 -10.53
C SER A 62 -3.92 -13.62 -10.74
N SER A 63 -4.23 -13.36 -12.01
CA SER A 63 -5.57 -13.38 -12.56
C SER A 63 -5.94 -14.85 -12.76
N GLY A 64 -6.52 -15.46 -11.73
CA GLY A 64 -7.03 -16.83 -11.79
C GLY A 64 -8.53 -16.84 -12.07
N THR A 65 -8.92 -16.88 -13.34
CA THR A 65 -10.17 -17.54 -13.74
C THR A 65 -9.86 -19.04 -13.90
N SER A 66 -10.62 -19.90 -13.21
CA SER A 66 -10.86 -21.34 -13.46
C SER A 66 -10.54 -22.31 -12.30
N LEU A 67 -11.47 -23.25 -12.12
CA LEU A 67 -11.63 -24.37 -11.18
C LEU A 67 -12.23 -24.06 -9.78
N GLU A 68 -13.54 -24.35 -9.71
CA GLU A 68 -14.41 -24.50 -8.54
C GLU A 68 -13.78 -25.39 -7.44
N ARG A 69 -12.90 -24.80 -6.63
CA ARG A 69 -12.76 -25.17 -5.23
C ARG A 69 -13.09 -23.92 -4.46
N ARG A 70 -14.39 -23.74 -4.14
CA ARG A 70 -14.95 -22.52 -3.56
C ARG A 70 -14.21 -22.19 -2.27
N SER A 71 -13.18 -21.37 -2.40
CA SER A 71 -12.33 -20.91 -1.30
C SER A 71 -12.88 -19.54 -0.92
N ILE A 72 -13.10 -19.31 0.38
CA ILE A 72 -13.70 -18.07 0.87
C ILE A 72 -12.81 -16.88 0.44
N GLY A 73 -13.37 -15.98 -0.37
CA GLY A 73 -12.68 -14.80 -0.84
C GLY A 73 -12.77 -13.62 0.13
N LEU A 74 -11.66 -12.91 0.26
CA LEU A 74 -11.57 -11.59 0.87
C LEU A 74 -11.48 -10.55 -0.25
N VAL A 75 -12.43 -9.64 -0.33
CA VAL A 75 -12.55 -8.71 -1.45
C VAL A 75 -12.14 -7.30 -1.03
N CYS A 76 -11.37 -6.64 -1.88
CA CYS A 76 -11.17 -5.19 -1.82
C CYS A 76 -12.15 -4.50 -2.79
N LYS A 77 -13.16 -3.80 -2.27
CA LYS A 77 -14.17 -3.08 -3.07
C LYS A 77 -13.60 -1.92 -3.89
N ILE A 78 -12.49 -1.34 -3.44
CA ILE A 78 -11.79 -0.25 -4.15
C ILE A 78 -11.09 -0.76 -5.40
N CYS A 79 -10.43 -1.91 -5.30
CA CYS A 79 -9.62 -2.47 -6.38
C CYS A 79 -10.31 -3.60 -7.14
N GLN A 80 -11.46 -4.08 -6.66
CA GLN A 80 -12.21 -5.22 -7.17
C GLN A 80 -11.34 -6.48 -7.33
N MET A 81 -10.50 -6.72 -6.32
CA MET A 81 -9.59 -7.87 -6.27
C MET A 81 -10.02 -8.79 -5.13
N THR A 82 -9.93 -10.10 -5.36
CA THR A 82 -10.18 -11.14 -4.36
C THR A 82 -8.86 -11.75 -3.89
N PHE A 83 -8.77 -12.04 -2.59
CA PHE A 83 -7.60 -12.61 -1.92
C PHE A 83 -8.04 -13.82 -1.10
N ASN A 84 -7.17 -14.81 -0.95
CA ASN A 84 -7.45 -16.02 -0.17
C ASN A 84 -6.86 -15.97 1.26
N SER A 85 -6.19 -14.87 1.63
CA SER A 85 -5.58 -14.70 2.95
C SER A 85 -5.54 -13.24 3.37
N VAL A 86 -5.74 -12.99 4.66
CA VAL A 86 -5.63 -11.65 5.27
C VAL A 86 -4.24 -11.05 5.06
N ASN A 87 -3.20 -11.88 5.03
CA ASN A 87 -1.83 -11.39 4.82
C ASN A 87 -1.66 -10.75 3.43
N GLN A 88 -2.20 -11.39 2.39
CA GLN A 88 -2.18 -10.85 1.03
C GLN A 88 -3.05 -9.59 0.94
N LEU A 89 -4.21 -9.57 1.61
CA LEU A 89 -5.05 -8.38 1.69
C LEU A 89 -4.36 -7.21 2.41
N LYS A 90 -3.64 -7.51 3.50
CA LYS A 90 -2.85 -6.53 4.27
C LYS A 90 -1.72 -5.97 3.42
N GLN A 91 -0.98 -6.82 2.71
CA GLN A 91 0.04 -6.36 1.75
C GLN A 91 -0.59 -5.50 0.65
N HIS A 92 -1.70 -5.94 0.06
CA HIS A 92 -2.45 -5.19 -0.94
C HIS A 92 -2.86 -3.79 -0.45
N SER A 93 -3.40 -3.68 0.76
CA SER A 93 -3.83 -2.41 1.36
C SER A 93 -2.69 -1.39 1.48
N ASN A 94 -1.45 -1.87 1.55
CA ASN A 94 -0.26 -1.05 1.65
C ASN A 94 0.34 -0.63 0.30
N THR A 95 -0.13 -1.21 -0.81
CA THR A 95 0.38 -0.91 -2.15
C THR A 95 0.15 0.55 -2.55
N ILE A 96 1.07 1.09 -3.35
CA ILE A 96 0.96 2.45 -3.90
C ILE A 96 -0.32 2.61 -4.72
N LYS A 97 -0.70 1.58 -5.50
CA LYS A 97 -1.92 1.56 -6.30
C LYS A 97 -3.17 1.68 -5.43
N HIS A 98 -3.29 0.87 -4.38
CA HIS A 98 -4.43 0.93 -3.47
C HIS A 98 -4.54 2.32 -2.82
N LYS A 99 -3.44 2.82 -2.24
CA LYS A 99 -3.40 4.15 -1.61
C LYS A 99 -3.77 5.27 -2.58
N GLY A 100 -3.27 5.20 -3.82
CA GLY A 100 -3.63 6.14 -4.88
C GLY A 100 -5.13 6.16 -5.17
N ASN A 101 -5.74 4.97 -5.34
CA ASN A 101 -7.18 4.85 -5.57
C ASN A 101 -8.00 5.38 -4.39
N VAL A 102 -7.61 5.06 -3.15
CA VAL A 102 -8.26 5.60 -1.93
C VAL A 102 -8.29 7.13 -1.95
N VAL A 103 -7.16 7.77 -2.26
CA VAL A 103 -7.08 9.24 -2.33
C VAL A 103 -7.96 9.79 -3.46
N GLN A 104 -7.97 9.14 -4.63
CA GLN A 104 -8.77 9.57 -5.77
C GLN A 104 -10.28 9.48 -5.48
N LEU A 105 -10.73 8.39 -4.86
CA LEU A 105 -12.12 8.20 -4.48
C LEU A 105 -12.56 9.21 -3.40
N LYS A 106 -11.69 9.49 -2.41
CA LYS A 106 -11.95 10.54 -1.40
C LYS A 106 -12.14 11.91 -2.04
N LYS A 107 -11.33 12.28 -3.03
CA LYS A 107 -11.48 13.55 -3.77
C LYS A 107 -12.81 13.67 -4.52
N ARG A 108 -13.39 12.53 -4.91
CA ARG A 108 -14.70 12.45 -5.57
C ARG A 108 -15.87 12.37 -4.58
N GLY A 109 -15.61 12.46 -3.27
CA GLY A 109 -16.64 12.33 -2.23
C GLY A 109 -17.19 10.91 -2.05
N GLN A 110 -16.51 9.89 -2.60
CA GLN A 110 -16.97 8.50 -2.47
C GLN A 110 -16.60 7.92 -1.10
N ASN A 111 -17.46 7.03 -0.59
CA ASN A 111 -17.20 6.35 0.68
C ASN A 111 -16.08 5.31 0.51
N VAL A 112 -15.09 5.37 1.40
CA VAL A 112 -13.95 4.44 1.44
C VAL A 112 -13.67 3.93 2.86
N SER A 113 -14.63 4.09 3.77
CA SER A 113 -14.47 3.79 5.20
C SER A 113 -14.34 2.28 5.47
N THR A 114 -15.03 1.45 4.69
CA THR A 114 -15.06 -0.01 4.85
C THR A 114 -14.72 -0.73 3.54
N PRO A 115 -13.48 -0.65 3.04
CA PRO A 115 -13.13 -1.09 1.70
C PRO A 115 -13.03 -2.62 1.56
N PHE A 116 -12.96 -3.36 2.67
CA PHE A 116 -12.77 -4.82 2.65
C PHE A 116 -14.08 -5.55 2.90
N LEU A 117 -14.29 -6.70 2.27
CA LEU A 117 -15.49 -7.51 2.37
C LEU A 117 -15.13 -8.99 2.53
N CYS A 118 -15.77 -9.68 3.46
CA CYS A 118 -15.73 -11.14 3.55
C CYS A 118 -16.88 -11.71 2.72
N GLU A 119 -16.59 -12.59 1.75
CA GLU A 119 -17.64 -13.19 0.91
C GLU A 119 -18.51 -14.19 1.67
N LEU A 120 -17.97 -14.89 2.68
CA LEU A 120 -18.73 -15.85 3.48
C LEU A 120 -19.78 -15.16 4.35
N CYS A 121 -19.38 -14.09 5.05
CA CYS A 121 -20.25 -13.39 6.00
C CYS A 121 -20.93 -12.15 5.40
N ASN A 122 -20.59 -11.78 4.17
CA ASN A 122 -20.98 -10.54 3.50
C ASN A 122 -20.76 -9.27 4.36
N SER A 123 -19.79 -9.30 5.27
CA SER A 123 -19.51 -8.21 6.22
C SER A 123 -18.39 -7.31 5.72
N SER A 124 -18.62 -6.00 5.74
CA SER A 124 -17.61 -5.00 5.37
C SER A 124 -16.72 -4.61 6.55
N CYS A 125 -15.41 -4.52 6.33
CA CYS A 125 -14.41 -4.16 7.34
C CYS A 125 -13.60 -2.93 6.91
N SER A 126 -13.19 -2.12 7.89
CA SER A 126 -12.44 -0.87 7.67
C SER A 126 -10.96 -1.07 7.44
N SER A 127 -10.38 -2.15 7.97
CA SER A 127 -8.96 -2.47 7.80
C SER A 127 -8.74 -3.98 7.69
N ALA A 128 -7.55 -4.36 7.22
CA ALA A 128 -7.14 -5.76 7.21
C ALA A 128 -7.03 -6.34 8.63
N ALA A 129 -6.71 -5.54 9.64
CA ALA A 129 -6.68 -5.99 11.04
C ALA A 129 -8.09 -6.32 11.56
N ILE A 130 -9.08 -5.47 11.26
CA ILE A 130 -10.48 -5.75 11.63
C ILE A 130 -11.01 -6.97 10.87
N MET A 131 -10.60 -7.15 9.61
CA MET A 131 -10.91 -8.38 8.87
C MET A 131 -10.30 -9.61 9.56
N ASP A 132 -9.07 -9.52 10.04
CA ASP A 132 -8.39 -10.59 10.77
C ASP A 132 -9.14 -11.00 12.05
N ASP A 133 -9.56 -10.01 12.85
CA ASP A 133 -10.39 -10.24 14.03
C ASP A 133 -11.75 -10.86 13.66
N HIS A 134 -12.35 -10.39 12.56
CA HIS A 134 -13.59 -10.94 12.05
C HIS A 134 -13.48 -12.43 11.70
N LEU A 135 -12.41 -12.86 11.03
CA LEU A 135 -12.21 -14.27 10.65
C LEU A 135 -12.01 -15.19 11.87
N ARG A 136 -11.46 -14.66 12.97
CA ARG A 136 -11.37 -15.37 14.25
C ARG A 136 -12.69 -15.40 15.03
N GLY A 137 -13.67 -14.60 14.63
CA GLY A 137 -14.94 -14.47 15.34
C GLY A 137 -15.78 -15.76 15.25
N THR A 138 -16.53 -16.03 16.31
CA THR A 138 -17.41 -17.23 16.41
C THR A 138 -18.34 -17.37 15.21
N LYS A 139 -18.97 -16.26 14.79
CA LYS A 139 -19.89 -16.24 13.64
C LYS A 139 -19.22 -16.67 12.33
N HIS A 140 -17.97 -16.25 12.10
CA HIS A 140 -17.25 -16.62 10.89
C HIS A 140 -16.88 -18.11 10.93
N VAL A 141 -16.35 -18.58 12.07
CA VAL A 141 -15.91 -19.96 12.25
C VAL A 141 -17.06 -20.96 12.12
N THR A 142 -18.25 -20.66 12.68
CA THR A 142 -19.42 -21.55 12.54
C THR A 142 -19.85 -21.68 11.09
N LEU A 143 -19.99 -20.55 10.39
CA LEU A 143 -20.35 -20.54 8.96
C LEU A 143 -19.29 -21.24 8.11
N LEU A 144 -18.01 -21.10 8.46
CA LEU A 144 -16.91 -21.74 7.76
C LEU A 144 -16.97 -23.26 7.91
N GLN A 145 -17.28 -23.75 9.11
CA GLN A 145 -17.45 -25.18 9.38
C GLN A 145 -18.65 -25.77 8.63
N GLU A 146 -19.79 -25.07 8.65
CA GLU A 146 -21.00 -25.45 7.90
C GLU A 146 -20.73 -25.47 6.39
N PHE A 147 -20.08 -24.41 5.89
CA PHE A 147 -19.70 -24.31 4.48
C PHE A 147 -18.75 -25.44 4.05
N ALA A 148 -17.75 -25.75 4.88
CA ALA A 148 -16.86 -26.87 4.64
C ALA A 148 -17.61 -28.22 4.67
N ALA A 149 -18.49 -28.45 5.64
CA ALA A 149 -19.28 -29.67 5.74
C ALA A 149 -20.17 -29.89 4.52
N ASN A 150 -20.82 -28.82 4.02
CA ASN A 150 -21.68 -28.87 2.83
C ASN A 150 -20.91 -29.12 1.52
N LEU A 151 -19.59 -28.89 1.48
CA LEU A 151 -18.76 -29.18 0.30
C LEU A 151 -18.31 -30.66 0.23
N TYR A 152 -18.44 -31.40 1.32
CA TYR A 152 -18.02 -32.80 1.44
C TYR A 152 -19.17 -33.76 1.80
N ALA A 153 -20.41 -33.27 1.80
CA ALA A 153 -21.63 -34.05 1.95
C ALA A 153 -22.23 -34.37 0.57
#